data_AF-A0A7C0ZJX4-F1
#
_entry.id   AF-A0A7C0ZJX4-F1
#
_cell.length_a   1.000
_cell.length_b   1.000
_cell.length_c   1.000
_cell.angle_alpha   90.00
_cell.angle_beta   90.00
_cell.angle_gamma   90.00
#
_symmetry.space_group_name_H-M   'P 1'
#
loop_
_entity.id
_entity.type
_entity.pdbx_description
1 polymer ?
#
loop_
_entity_poly.entity_id
_entity_poly.type
_entity_poly.pdbx_seq_one_letter_code
_entity_poly.pdbx_strand_id
1 'polypeptide(L)'
;MKENSPFKDLKWQFLGPTNVSGRCTDVAVVTPKGKNYTIYVATATGGVWKTENEGTTWVPIFDQELSTSIGDIAIAPSNPDIIWVGTGEANIFRSSHAGCGIYKSTDGGKTWQHMGLTDTNTIARIVLHPQNPDIVYVAASGHEWTFNSERGVYKTTDGGKTWTKILYVNEQTGAVDLAMDPTHPETLYAVTWQRVRKKWSDPRNEPQYRRSGIWKSVDGGQTWQQINNGLPEPRFRGRIGIDICLSKPNVLYALVDNYEVSRELTEEEKADVYVRGLGAHIKGATVYRSDDGGENWRLVAPTTKEMKAYLERHSGTYGWVFGQIRVDPNNEDRVFIMGVPMSVSEDGGKTFRRVSN
;
A
#
# COMPACT_ATOMS: atom_id res chain seq x y z
N MET A 1 -32.81 -8.16 5.22
CA MET A 1 -33.04 -7.29 6.39
C MET A 1 -33.66 -5.94 6.03
N LYS A 2 -33.11 -5.17 5.08
CA LYS A 2 -33.66 -3.85 4.69
C LYS A 2 -35.12 -3.86 4.26
N GLU A 3 -35.52 -4.77 3.36
CA GLU A 3 -36.89 -4.84 2.82
C GLU A 3 -37.96 -5.12 3.89
N ASN A 4 -37.58 -5.80 4.98
CA ASN A 4 -38.46 -6.17 6.09
C ASN A 4 -38.36 -5.20 7.28
N SER A 5 -37.59 -4.11 7.15
CA SER A 5 -37.41 -3.13 8.23
C SER A 5 -38.65 -2.24 8.36
N PRO A 6 -39.13 -1.93 9.58
CA PRO A 6 -40.16 -0.92 9.78
C PRO A 6 -39.70 0.49 9.37
N PHE A 7 -38.40 0.68 9.13
CA PHE A 7 -37.79 1.95 8.70
C PHE A 7 -37.44 2.00 7.21
N LYS A 8 -37.89 1.03 6.40
CA LYS A 8 -37.53 0.93 4.97
C LYS A 8 -37.88 2.17 4.14
N ASP A 9 -38.92 2.91 4.56
CA ASP A 9 -39.39 4.11 3.88
C ASP A 9 -38.75 5.41 4.40
N LEU A 10 -37.91 5.33 5.45
CA LEU A 10 -37.15 6.48 5.94
C LEU A 10 -35.98 6.79 5.01
N LYS A 11 -35.85 8.08 4.65
CA LYS A 11 -34.71 8.59 3.88
C LYS A 11 -33.65 9.12 4.82
N TRP A 12 -32.50 8.46 4.84
CA TRP A 12 -31.32 8.93 5.57
C TRP A 12 -30.70 10.13 4.85
N GLN A 13 -30.29 11.13 5.62
CA GLN A 13 -29.58 12.31 5.12
C GLN A 13 -28.25 12.47 5.85
N PHE A 14 -27.21 12.84 5.11
CA PHE A 14 -25.92 13.19 5.69
C PHE A 14 -26.00 14.58 6.34
N LEU A 15 -25.64 14.69 7.62
CA LEU A 15 -25.67 15.96 8.35
C LEU A 15 -24.29 16.62 8.50
N GLY A 16 -23.23 15.99 8.00
CA GLY A 16 -21.86 16.47 8.16
C GLY A 16 -21.05 15.73 9.22
N PRO A 17 -19.81 16.17 9.47
CA PRO A 17 -19.21 17.39 8.93
C PRO A 17 -18.85 17.30 7.43
N THR A 18 -18.97 18.42 6.70
CA THR A 18 -18.63 18.51 5.26
C THR A 18 -17.22 19.03 5.00
N ASN A 19 -16.51 19.48 6.03
CA ASN A 19 -15.23 20.18 5.95
C ASN A 19 -14.04 19.38 6.52
N VAL A 20 -14.28 18.20 7.10
CA VAL A 20 -13.22 17.33 7.59
C VAL A 20 -13.43 15.92 7.02
N SER A 21 -12.32 15.25 6.72
CA SER A 21 -12.30 13.88 6.21
C SER A 21 -11.46 12.99 7.11
N GLY A 22 -11.51 11.68 6.85
CA GLY A 22 -10.69 10.66 7.51
C GLY A 22 -9.46 10.28 6.70
N ARG A 23 -8.87 9.13 7.05
CA ARG A 23 -7.70 8.57 6.36
C ARG A 23 -8.14 7.91 5.05
N CYS A 24 -7.53 8.33 3.95
CA CYS A 24 -7.64 7.68 2.66
C CYS A 24 -6.49 6.70 2.50
N THR A 25 -6.79 5.47 2.07
CA THR A 25 -5.81 4.39 1.93
C THR A 25 -5.32 4.25 0.50
N ASP A 26 -6.17 4.56 -0.48
CA ASP A 26 -5.80 4.55 -1.89
C ASP A 26 -6.76 5.39 -2.76
N VAL A 27 -6.30 5.76 -3.96
CA VAL A 27 -7.06 6.52 -4.95
C VAL A 27 -6.88 5.88 -6.32
N ALA A 28 -7.99 5.54 -6.97
CA ALA A 28 -7.98 5.02 -8.34
C ALA A 28 -8.74 5.96 -9.28
N VAL A 29 -8.19 6.18 -10.47
CA VAL A 29 -8.73 7.11 -11.48
C VAL A 29 -8.97 6.35 -12.77
N VAL A 30 -10.15 6.52 -13.37
CA VAL A 30 -10.44 5.96 -14.69
C VAL A 30 -9.63 6.69 -15.76
N THR A 31 -8.94 5.92 -16.60
CA THR A 31 -8.16 6.43 -17.74
C THR A 31 -8.55 5.70 -19.04
N PRO A 32 -8.59 6.39 -20.19
CA PRO A 32 -8.36 7.83 -20.36
C PRO A 32 -9.50 8.68 -19.76
N LYS A 33 -9.25 9.98 -19.60
CA LYS A 33 -10.28 10.92 -19.13
C LYS A 33 -11.49 10.88 -20.08
N GLY A 34 -12.69 10.74 -19.52
CA GLY A 34 -13.93 10.95 -20.26
C GLY A 34 -14.27 12.44 -20.38
N LYS A 35 -15.56 12.79 -20.28
CA LYS A 35 -15.97 14.20 -20.14
C LYS A 35 -15.35 14.83 -18.87
N ASN A 36 -15.40 14.09 -17.77
CA ASN A 36 -14.77 14.38 -16.49
C ASN A 36 -13.91 13.19 -16.08
N TYR A 37 -13.05 13.38 -15.08
CA TYR A 37 -12.46 12.25 -14.38
C TYR A 37 -13.51 11.55 -13.51
N THR A 38 -13.54 10.22 -13.62
CA THR A 38 -14.16 9.35 -12.61
C THR A 38 -13.06 8.94 -11.63
N ILE A 39 -13.25 9.26 -10.36
CA ILE A 39 -12.26 9.02 -9.30
C ILE A 39 -12.94 8.22 -8.19
N TYR A 40 -12.21 7.21 -7.70
CA TYR A 40 -12.58 6.41 -6.56
C TYR A 40 -11.59 6.63 -5.44
N VAL A 41 -12.09 6.77 -4.22
CA VAL A 41 -11.27 6.94 -3.01
C VAL A 41 -11.61 5.83 -2.05
N ALA A 42 -10.61 5.01 -1.73
CA ALA A 42 -10.67 4.02 -0.66
C ALA A 42 -10.31 4.69 0.67
N THR A 43 -11.08 4.36 1.71
CA THR A 43 -10.89 4.96 3.03
C THR A 43 -10.66 3.89 4.10
N ALA A 44 -9.91 4.25 5.15
CA ALA A 44 -9.53 3.32 6.20
C ALA A 44 -10.71 2.74 6.98
N THR A 45 -11.85 3.45 7.05
CA THR A 45 -13.04 3.02 7.83
C THR A 45 -14.38 3.49 7.24
N GLY A 46 -14.40 4.14 6.09
CA GLY A 46 -15.59 4.78 5.49
C GLY A 46 -16.02 4.20 4.13
N GLY A 47 -15.51 3.02 3.76
CA GLY A 47 -15.81 2.37 2.49
C GLY A 47 -15.12 3.05 1.30
N VAL A 48 -15.72 2.87 0.12
CA VAL A 48 -15.28 3.47 -1.15
C VAL A 48 -16.23 4.58 -1.56
N TRP A 49 -15.67 5.70 -1.98
CA TRP A 49 -16.38 6.86 -2.48
C TRP A 49 -16.07 7.08 -3.95
N LYS A 50 -17.06 7.47 -4.73
CA LYS A 50 -16.94 7.75 -6.16
C LYS A 50 -17.34 9.19 -6.47
N THR A 51 -16.62 9.81 -7.38
CA THR A 51 -17.01 11.06 -8.04
C THR A 51 -16.91 10.90 -9.55
N GLU A 52 -17.81 11.56 -10.29
CA GLU A 52 -17.84 11.62 -11.76
C GLU A 52 -17.81 13.09 -12.25
N ASN A 53 -17.50 14.02 -11.34
CA ASN A 53 -17.49 15.45 -11.57
C ASN A 53 -16.27 16.11 -10.90
N GLU A 54 -15.12 15.46 -11.05
CA GLU A 54 -13.80 16.00 -10.66
C GLU A 54 -13.73 16.38 -9.17
N GLY A 55 -14.42 15.63 -8.31
CA GLY A 55 -14.40 15.82 -6.86
C GLY A 55 -15.40 16.84 -6.33
N THR A 56 -16.28 17.39 -7.17
CA THR A 56 -17.33 18.33 -6.74
C THR A 56 -18.33 17.67 -5.79
N THR A 57 -18.76 16.43 -6.09
CA THR A 57 -19.62 15.62 -5.23
C THR A 57 -19.13 14.18 -5.16
N TRP A 58 -19.36 13.55 -4.01
CA TRP A 58 -18.96 12.18 -3.73
C TRP A 58 -20.15 11.33 -3.30
N VAL A 59 -20.21 10.10 -3.79
CA VAL A 59 -21.25 9.11 -3.44
C VAL A 59 -20.56 7.88 -2.82
N PRO A 60 -20.99 7.40 -1.65
CA PRO A 60 -20.50 6.13 -1.14
C PRO A 60 -21.06 4.99 -1.98
N ILE A 61 -20.22 4.05 -2.36
CA ILE A 61 -20.61 2.93 -3.25
C ILE A 61 -20.35 1.55 -2.63
N PHE A 62 -19.86 1.50 -1.39
CA PHE A 62 -19.45 0.28 -0.70
C PHE A 62 -19.94 0.23 0.76
N ASP A 63 -20.90 1.09 1.12
CA ASP A 63 -21.42 1.25 2.49
C ASP A 63 -22.39 0.13 2.91
N GLN A 64 -22.68 -0.82 2.00
CA GLN A 64 -23.60 -1.94 2.21
C GLN A 64 -22.89 -3.29 2.34
N GLU A 65 -21.57 -3.32 2.17
CA GLU A 65 -20.77 -4.53 2.26
C GLU A 65 -20.30 -4.79 3.70
N LEU A 66 -19.78 -6.00 3.95
CA LEU A 66 -19.52 -6.49 5.31
C LEU A 66 -18.45 -5.69 6.09
N SER A 67 -17.56 -4.99 5.38
CA SER A 67 -16.51 -4.18 6.02
C SER A 67 -16.35 -2.86 5.28
N THR A 68 -16.33 -1.75 6.03
CA THR A 68 -16.03 -0.41 5.53
C THR A 68 -14.55 -0.06 5.67
N SER A 69 -13.72 -0.99 6.19
CA SER A 69 -12.28 -0.85 6.26
C SER A 69 -11.69 -1.26 4.92
N ILE A 70 -11.12 -0.31 4.16
CA ILE A 70 -10.58 -0.58 2.83
C ILE A 70 -9.06 -0.46 2.85
N GLY A 71 -8.38 -1.49 2.36
CA GLY A 71 -6.94 -1.50 2.22
C GLY A 71 -6.47 -1.03 0.83
N ASP A 72 -7.20 -1.40 -0.22
CA ASP A 72 -6.83 -1.07 -1.60
C ASP A 72 -8.03 -1.06 -2.55
N ILE A 73 -7.92 -0.30 -3.65
CA ILE A 73 -8.88 -0.29 -4.75
C ILE A 73 -8.15 -0.30 -6.10
N ALA A 74 -8.58 -1.17 -7.00
CA ALA A 74 -7.96 -1.24 -8.32
C ALA A 74 -9.01 -1.35 -9.43
N ILE A 75 -8.76 -0.63 -10.53
CA ILE A 75 -9.62 -0.58 -11.73
C ILE A 75 -8.91 -1.35 -12.83
N ALA A 76 -9.61 -2.23 -13.54
CA ALA A 76 -9.01 -2.97 -14.64
C ALA A 76 -8.67 -2.01 -15.81
N PRO A 77 -7.42 -1.97 -16.29
CA PRO A 77 -7.05 -1.09 -17.40
C PRO A 77 -7.79 -1.39 -18.71
N SER A 78 -8.17 -2.66 -18.91
CA SER A 78 -8.90 -3.11 -20.10
C SER A 78 -10.40 -2.83 -20.05
N ASN A 79 -10.98 -2.59 -18.87
CA ASN A 79 -12.40 -2.28 -18.71
C ASN A 79 -12.66 -1.55 -17.37
N PRO A 80 -12.94 -0.23 -17.38
CA PRO A 80 -13.12 0.55 -16.17
C PRO A 80 -14.38 0.23 -15.36
N ASP A 81 -15.33 -0.55 -15.89
CA ASP A 81 -16.46 -1.05 -15.12
C ASP A 81 -16.07 -2.18 -14.16
N ILE A 82 -14.90 -2.80 -14.38
CA ILE A 82 -14.37 -3.86 -13.52
C ILE A 82 -13.49 -3.24 -12.45
N ILE A 83 -13.96 -3.32 -11.21
CA ILE A 83 -13.31 -2.72 -10.04
C ILE A 83 -13.16 -3.79 -8.97
N TRP A 84 -11.99 -3.80 -8.32
CA TRP A 84 -11.68 -4.68 -7.22
C TRP A 84 -11.42 -3.86 -5.96
N VAL A 85 -11.97 -4.33 -4.85
CA VAL A 85 -11.84 -3.68 -3.54
C VAL A 85 -11.33 -4.70 -2.53
N GLY A 86 -10.17 -4.41 -1.97
CA GLY A 86 -9.55 -5.18 -0.90
C GLY A 86 -9.93 -4.58 0.44
N THR A 87 -10.53 -5.39 1.31
CA THR A 87 -10.93 -4.93 2.65
C THR A 87 -9.83 -5.15 3.69
N GLY A 88 -9.86 -4.36 4.75
CA GLY A 88 -8.90 -4.32 5.84
C GLY A 88 -7.74 -3.39 5.56
N GLU A 89 -7.69 -2.25 6.26
CA GLU A 89 -6.60 -1.28 6.15
C GLU A 89 -5.23 -1.90 6.50
N ALA A 90 -4.26 -1.79 5.58
CA ALA A 90 -2.90 -2.31 5.73
C ALA A 90 -1.90 -1.37 6.44
N ASN A 91 -2.37 -0.24 6.97
CA ASN A 91 -1.54 0.65 7.78
C ASN A 91 -1.40 0.20 9.23
N ILE A 92 -2.23 -0.74 9.71
CA ILE A 92 -2.07 -1.38 11.03
C ILE A 92 -2.14 -0.39 12.22
N PHE A 93 -2.99 0.63 12.15
CA PHE A 93 -3.28 1.47 13.30
C PHE A 93 -4.06 0.69 14.37
N ARG A 94 -4.06 1.19 15.61
CA ARG A 94 -4.93 0.64 16.68
C ARG A 94 -6.41 0.69 16.31
N SER A 95 -6.79 1.67 15.49
CA SER A 95 -8.13 1.88 14.95
C SER A 95 -8.35 1.22 13.58
N SER A 96 -7.40 0.41 13.08
CA SER A 96 -7.63 -0.37 11.86
C SER A 96 -8.54 -1.54 12.19
N HIS A 97 -9.54 -1.76 11.34
CA HIS A 97 -10.44 -2.91 11.45
C HIS A 97 -10.06 -3.99 10.44
N ALA A 98 -10.25 -5.24 10.83
CA ALA A 98 -10.14 -6.36 9.91
C ALA A 98 -11.15 -6.20 8.77
N GLY A 99 -10.70 -6.53 7.58
CA GLY A 99 -11.51 -6.78 6.41
C GLY A 99 -12.14 -8.17 6.45
N CYS A 100 -12.76 -8.50 5.34
CA CYS A 100 -13.43 -9.76 5.07
C CYS A 100 -13.08 -10.27 3.66
N GLY A 101 -11.86 -10.03 3.19
CA GLY A 101 -11.38 -10.46 1.87
C GLY A 101 -11.59 -9.42 0.78
N ILE A 102 -11.91 -9.88 -0.43
CA ILE A 102 -11.91 -9.05 -1.64
C ILE A 102 -13.27 -9.09 -2.36
N TYR A 103 -13.64 -7.96 -2.95
CA TYR A 103 -14.89 -7.78 -3.69
C TYR A 103 -14.62 -7.34 -5.12
N LYS A 104 -15.50 -7.74 -6.04
CA LYS A 104 -15.47 -7.36 -7.46
C LYS A 104 -16.78 -6.68 -7.83
N SER A 105 -16.69 -5.59 -8.57
CA SER A 105 -17.79 -5.01 -9.32
C SER A 105 -17.53 -5.17 -10.82
N THR A 106 -18.61 -5.28 -11.60
CA THR A 106 -18.56 -5.33 -13.08
C THR A 106 -19.45 -4.28 -13.73
N ASP A 107 -19.94 -3.33 -12.93
CA ASP A 107 -20.87 -2.27 -13.33
C ASP A 107 -20.46 -0.88 -12.82
N GLY A 108 -19.14 -0.69 -12.61
CA GLY A 108 -18.56 0.58 -12.19
C GLY A 108 -18.80 0.92 -10.72
N GLY A 109 -19.07 -0.09 -9.89
CA GLY A 109 -19.24 0.00 -8.44
C GLY A 109 -20.69 0.12 -7.97
N LYS A 110 -21.68 -0.23 -8.80
CA LYS A 110 -23.10 -0.19 -8.40
C LYS A 110 -23.48 -1.44 -7.62
N THR A 111 -22.93 -2.59 -8.01
CA THR A 111 -23.09 -3.86 -7.31
C THR A 111 -21.73 -4.50 -7.06
N TRP A 112 -21.65 -5.28 -5.98
CA TRP A 112 -20.44 -5.96 -5.54
C TRP A 112 -20.71 -7.44 -5.29
N GLN A 113 -19.73 -8.25 -5.64
CA GLN A 113 -19.70 -9.66 -5.32
C GLN A 113 -18.47 -9.95 -4.45
N HIS A 114 -18.67 -10.69 -3.36
CA HIS A 114 -17.57 -11.22 -2.57
C HIS A 114 -16.84 -12.33 -3.34
N MET A 115 -15.52 -12.23 -3.44
CA MET A 115 -14.68 -13.11 -4.26
C MET A 115 -13.70 -13.94 -3.42
N GLY A 116 -13.98 -14.17 -2.14
CA GLY A 116 -13.13 -14.98 -1.26
C GLY A 116 -12.04 -14.20 -0.53
N LEU A 117 -10.96 -14.92 -0.16
CA LEU A 117 -9.88 -14.42 0.70
C LEU A 117 -10.36 -13.92 2.07
N THR A 118 -11.48 -14.45 2.58
CA THR A 118 -12.18 -13.93 3.77
C THR A 118 -11.28 -13.84 5.00
N ASP A 119 -10.45 -14.86 5.22
CA ASP A 119 -9.61 -14.97 6.41
C ASP A 119 -8.27 -14.21 6.29
N THR A 120 -8.03 -13.49 5.18
CA THR A 120 -6.81 -12.68 5.05
C THR A 120 -6.80 -11.48 6.01
N ASN A 121 -7.97 -11.00 6.46
CA ASN A 121 -8.18 -9.81 7.29
C ASN A 121 -7.66 -8.47 6.74
N THR A 122 -6.61 -8.46 5.91
CA THR A 122 -5.97 -7.24 5.44
C THR A 122 -5.40 -7.46 4.05
N ILE A 123 -6.04 -6.81 3.07
CA ILE A 123 -5.55 -6.71 1.70
C ILE A 123 -4.78 -5.41 1.54
N ALA A 124 -3.50 -5.50 1.19
CA ALA A 124 -2.61 -4.35 1.12
C ALA A 124 -2.50 -3.75 -0.29
N ARG A 125 -2.53 -4.59 -1.33
CA ARG A 125 -2.52 -4.18 -2.74
C ARG A 125 -3.20 -5.18 -3.64
N ILE A 126 -3.74 -4.68 -4.73
CA ILE A 126 -4.36 -5.40 -5.84
C ILE A 126 -3.74 -4.86 -7.13
N VAL A 127 -3.23 -5.75 -7.96
CA VAL A 127 -2.71 -5.41 -9.29
C VAL A 127 -3.41 -6.29 -10.32
N LEU A 128 -3.88 -5.67 -11.41
CA LEU A 128 -4.59 -6.33 -12.49
C LEU A 128 -3.72 -6.45 -13.73
N HIS A 129 -3.87 -7.56 -14.44
CA HIS A 129 -3.25 -7.70 -15.75
C HIS A 129 -3.83 -6.67 -16.73
N PRO A 130 -3.01 -5.95 -17.51
CA PRO A 130 -3.45 -4.78 -18.26
C PRO A 130 -4.43 -5.10 -19.40
N GLN A 131 -4.37 -6.30 -19.99
CA GLN A 131 -5.26 -6.72 -21.08
C GLN A 131 -6.27 -7.82 -20.70
N ASN A 132 -6.18 -8.41 -19.51
CA ASN A 132 -7.05 -9.52 -19.11
C ASN A 132 -7.57 -9.30 -17.68
N PRO A 133 -8.81 -8.82 -17.51
CA PRO A 133 -9.33 -8.46 -16.20
C PRO A 133 -9.62 -9.67 -15.29
N ASP A 134 -9.49 -10.90 -15.81
CA ASP A 134 -9.64 -12.13 -15.02
C ASP A 134 -8.36 -12.58 -14.35
N ILE A 135 -7.21 -11.98 -14.69
CA ILE A 135 -5.93 -12.21 -14.04
C ILE A 135 -5.67 -11.10 -13.02
N VAL A 136 -5.69 -11.47 -11.74
CA VAL A 136 -5.55 -10.52 -10.62
C VAL A 136 -4.55 -11.06 -9.61
N TYR A 137 -3.70 -10.18 -9.11
CA TYR A 137 -2.72 -10.43 -8.07
C TYR A 137 -3.07 -9.63 -6.83
N VAL A 138 -3.01 -10.27 -5.66
CA VAL A 138 -3.42 -9.66 -4.38
C VAL A 138 -2.33 -9.88 -3.35
N ALA A 139 -1.82 -8.79 -2.78
CA ALA A 139 -0.95 -8.83 -1.60
C ALA A 139 -1.81 -8.84 -0.34
N ALA A 140 -1.82 -9.98 0.34
CA ALA A 140 -2.43 -10.15 1.64
C ALA A 140 -1.38 -9.95 2.73
N SER A 141 -1.59 -8.91 3.54
CA SER A 141 -0.80 -8.65 4.73
C SER A 141 -1.07 -9.71 5.80
N GLY A 142 -2.30 -10.26 5.84
CA GLY A 142 -2.75 -11.24 6.84
C GLY A 142 -3.15 -10.59 8.16
N HIS A 143 -3.44 -11.40 9.18
CA HIS A 143 -3.86 -10.90 10.50
C HIS A 143 -2.80 -10.01 11.14
N GLU A 144 -3.21 -8.87 11.70
CA GLU A 144 -2.23 -7.90 12.19
C GLU A 144 -1.72 -8.15 13.62
N TRP A 145 -2.50 -8.89 14.41
CA TRP A 145 -2.24 -9.11 15.85
C TRP A 145 -1.81 -10.54 16.20
N THR A 146 -1.88 -11.47 15.24
CA THR A 146 -1.60 -12.89 15.44
C THR A 146 -0.81 -13.48 14.29
N PHE A 147 -0.19 -14.63 14.51
CA PHE A 147 0.43 -15.40 13.44
C PHE A 147 -0.67 -16.12 12.66
N ASN A 148 -0.53 -16.22 11.35
CA ASN A 148 -1.50 -16.89 10.49
C ASN A 148 -0.86 -17.27 9.15
N SER A 149 -1.40 -18.31 8.52
CA SER A 149 -0.98 -18.78 7.20
C SER A 149 -1.52 -17.94 6.05
N GLU A 150 -2.48 -17.03 6.26
CA GLU A 150 -3.17 -16.26 5.20
C GLU A 150 -2.36 -15.08 4.64
N ARG A 151 -1.10 -15.00 5.02
CA ARG A 151 -0.14 -14.03 4.49
C ARG A 151 0.35 -14.45 3.11
N GLY A 152 0.64 -13.47 2.26
CA GLY A 152 1.36 -13.71 1.01
C GLY A 152 0.73 -13.06 -0.21
N VAL A 153 1.18 -13.48 -1.39
CA VAL A 153 0.61 -13.06 -2.67
C VAL A 153 -0.31 -14.16 -3.18
N TYR A 154 -1.53 -13.78 -3.56
CA TYR A 154 -2.52 -14.64 -4.17
C TYR A 154 -2.74 -14.24 -5.63
N LYS A 155 -2.97 -15.23 -6.49
CA LYS A 155 -3.29 -15.04 -7.91
C LYS A 155 -4.60 -15.74 -8.24
N THR A 156 -5.40 -15.10 -9.08
CA THR A 156 -6.49 -15.73 -9.81
C THR A 156 -6.28 -15.55 -11.30
N THR A 157 -6.80 -16.47 -12.11
CA THR A 157 -6.84 -16.39 -13.58
C THR A 157 -8.24 -16.64 -14.13
N ASP A 158 -9.25 -16.73 -13.26
CA ASP A 158 -10.64 -17.03 -13.59
C ASP A 158 -11.60 -15.93 -13.07
N GLY A 159 -11.06 -14.73 -12.86
CA GLY A 159 -11.82 -13.58 -12.41
C GLY A 159 -12.22 -13.64 -10.94
N GLY A 160 -11.46 -14.38 -10.12
CA GLY A 160 -11.58 -14.52 -8.66
C GLY A 160 -12.47 -15.65 -8.18
N LYS A 161 -12.86 -16.59 -9.05
CA LYS A 161 -13.61 -17.78 -8.62
C LYS A 161 -12.72 -18.71 -7.81
N THR A 162 -11.44 -18.80 -8.18
CA THR A 162 -10.43 -19.53 -7.44
C THR A 162 -9.17 -18.70 -7.24
N TRP A 163 -8.45 -18.98 -6.15
CA TRP A 163 -7.23 -18.29 -5.76
C TRP A 163 -6.12 -19.29 -5.44
N THR A 164 -4.92 -19.00 -5.94
CA THR A 164 -3.70 -19.75 -5.63
C THR A 164 -2.75 -18.85 -4.86
N LYS A 165 -2.22 -19.32 -3.73
CA LYS A 165 -1.15 -18.62 -2.99
C LYS A 165 0.18 -18.88 -3.70
N ILE A 166 0.74 -17.84 -4.30
CA ILE A 166 1.91 -17.91 -5.19
C ILE A 166 3.21 -17.40 -4.55
N LEU A 167 3.12 -16.66 -3.44
CA LEU A 167 4.27 -16.28 -2.62
C LEU A 167 3.90 -16.39 -1.15
N TYR A 168 4.63 -17.21 -0.40
CA TYR A 168 4.49 -17.36 1.06
C TYR A 168 5.86 -17.44 1.70
N VAL A 169 6.07 -16.69 2.79
CA VAL A 169 7.34 -16.69 3.52
C VAL A 169 7.22 -17.41 4.86
N ASN A 170 6.31 -16.96 5.73
CA ASN A 170 5.93 -17.60 6.99
C ASN A 170 4.74 -16.87 7.63
N GLU A 171 4.29 -17.36 8.78
CA GLU A 171 3.12 -16.84 9.50
C GLU A 171 3.26 -15.44 10.11
N GLN A 172 4.45 -14.82 10.02
CA GLN A 172 4.75 -13.48 10.53
C GLN A 172 5.06 -12.47 9.41
N THR A 173 5.15 -12.93 8.16
CA THR A 173 5.65 -12.13 7.04
C THR A 173 4.59 -12.02 5.96
N GLY A 174 3.97 -10.85 5.87
CA GLY A 174 2.87 -10.54 4.94
C GLY A 174 3.37 -9.87 3.67
N ALA A 175 2.62 -10.01 2.56
CA ALA A 175 2.83 -9.19 1.38
C ALA A 175 2.12 -7.85 1.58
N VAL A 176 2.80 -6.74 1.29
CA VAL A 176 2.32 -5.39 1.64
C VAL A 176 2.38 -4.38 0.50
N ASP A 177 3.02 -4.73 -0.61
CA ASP A 177 3.03 -3.93 -1.83
C ASP A 177 3.26 -4.83 -3.05
N LEU A 178 2.76 -4.41 -4.21
CA LEU A 178 2.90 -5.08 -5.50
C LEU A 178 3.05 -4.06 -6.61
N ALA A 179 3.94 -4.35 -7.57
CA ALA A 179 4.03 -3.63 -8.84
C ALA A 179 4.17 -4.62 -9.99
N MET A 180 3.70 -4.24 -11.17
CA MET A 180 3.73 -5.04 -12.39
C MET A 180 4.29 -4.20 -13.53
N ASP A 181 5.16 -4.79 -14.35
CA ASP A 181 5.53 -4.19 -15.63
C ASP A 181 4.32 -4.29 -16.59
N PRO A 182 3.70 -3.17 -17.02
CA PRO A 182 2.53 -3.21 -17.88
C PRO A 182 2.85 -3.69 -19.31
N THR A 183 4.12 -3.65 -19.71
CA THR A 183 4.61 -4.12 -21.04
C THR A 183 4.97 -5.60 -21.02
N HIS A 184 5.37 -6.13 -19.86
CA HIS A 184 5.63 -7.55 -19.62
C HIS A 184 4.92 -8.01 -18.34
N PRO A 185 3.59 -8.24 -18.37
CA PRO A 185 2.77 -8.45 -17.17
C PRO A 185 3.06 -9.76 -16.40
N GLU A 186 3.94 -10.62 -16.92
CA GLU A 186 4.53 -11.74 -16.18
C GLU A 186 5.64 -11.30 -15.21
N THR A 187 6.16 -10.07 -15.38
CA THR A 187 7.14 -9.45 -14.48
C THR A 187 6.43 -8.73 -13.34
N LEU A 188 6.62 -9.25 -12.13
CA LEU A 188 6.01 -8.76 -10.91
C LEU A 188 7.07 -8.47 -9.87
N TYR A 189 6.83 -7.43 -9.08
CA TYR A 189 7.61 -7.11 -7.90
C TYR A 189 6.71 -7.16 -6.68
N ALA A 190 7.10 -7.94 -5.68
CA ALA A 190 6.35 -8.08 -4.44
C ALA A 190 7.20 -7.66 -3.25
N VAL A 191 6.58 -6.95 -2.32
CA VAL A 191 7.21 -6.56 -1.06
C VAL A 191 6.63 -7.39 0.07
N THR A 192 7.50 -7.99 0.87
CA THR A 192 7.12 -8.64 2.12
C THR A 192 7.60 -7.85 3.34
N TRP A 193 6.78 -7.84 4.38
CA TRP A 193 7.09 -7.18 5.66
C TRP A 193 6.88 -8.16 6.82
N GLN A 194 7.95 -8.42 7.57
CA GLN A 194 7.90 -9.24 8.79
C GLN A 194 7.56 -8.35 9.98
N ARG A 195 6.40 -8.60 10.59
CA ARG A 195 5.85 -7.79 11.68
C ARG A 195 4.71 -8.47 12.40
N VAL A 196 4.49 -8.08 13.65
CA VAL A 196 3.32 -8.44 14.46
C VAL A 196 2.99 -7.23 15.33
N ARG A 197 1.74 -6.77 15.31
CA ARG A 197 1.30 -5.69 16.21
C ARG A 197 1.05 -6.25 17.60
N LYS A 198 1.64 -5.60 18.61
CA LYS A 198 1.47 -5.96 20.03
C LYS A 198 0.49 -4.99 20.69
N LYS A 199 -0.24 -5.46 21.72
CA LYS A 199 -1.20 -4.61 22.47
C LYS A 199 -0.57 -3.34 23.04
N TRP A 200 0.71 -3.41 23.41
CA TRP A 200 1.46 -2.34 24.07
C TRP A 200 2.47 -1.62 23.17
N SER A 201 2.61 -1.98 21.89
CA SER A 201 3.59 -1.37 20.98
C SER A 201 3.09 -1.30 19.55
N ASP A 202 3.53 -0.26 18.84
CA ASP A 202 3.42 -0.20 17.38
C ASP A 202 4.24 -1.32 16.72
N PRO A 203 3.89 -1.73 15.48
CA PRO A 203 4.68 -2.70 14.74
C PRO A 203 6.07 -2.12 14.52
N ARG A 204 7.07 -2.83 15.03
CA ARG A 204 8.48 -2.46 14.91
C ARG A 204 9.24 -3.64 14.34
N ASN A 205 10.38 -3.34 13.74
CA ASN A 205 11.30 -4.37 13.36
C ASN A 205 12.01 -4.92 14.62
N GLU A 206 12.00 -6.23 14.80
CA GLU A 206 12.55 -6.90 15.98
C GLU A 206 13.95 -7.48 15.69
N PRO A 207 14.84 -7.62 16.69
CA PRO A 207 16.22 -8.07 16.48
C PRO A 207 16.39 -9.40 15.76
N GLN A 208 15.38 -10.28 15.77
CA GLN A 208 15.34 -11.58 15.10
C GLN A 208 14.72 -11.55 13.70
N TYR A 209 14.11 -10.44 13.28
CA TYR A 209 13.44 -10.36 11.98
C TYR A 209 14.43 -10.25 10.83
N ARG A 210 14.23 -11.08 9.80
CA ARG A 210 15.13 -11.21 8.64
C ARG A 210 14.37 -11.41 7.33
N ARG A 211 13.04 -11.30 7.34
CA ARG A 211 12.17 -11.76 6.24
C ARG A 211 11.45 -10.63 5.50
N SER A 212 11.67 -9.37 5.88
CA SER A 212 11.26 -8.22 5.07
C SER A 212 12.14 -8.08 3.83
N GLY A 213 11.57 -7.73 2.68
CA GLY A 213 12.33 -7.55 1.44
C GLY A 213 11.48 -7.48 0.18
N ILE A 214 12.18 -7.37 -0.95
CA ILE A 214 11.62 -7.29 -2.29
C ILE A 214 11.91 -8.60 -3.03
N TRP A 215 10.90 -9.06 -3.77
CA TRP A 215 10.91 -10.25 -4.59
C TRP A 215 10.56 -9.88 -6.04
N LYS A 216 11.16 -10.56 -7.00
CA LYS A 216 10.85 -10.45 -8.43
C LYS A 216 10.40 -11.80 -8.97
N SER A 217 9.35 -11.78 -9.78
CA SER A 217 8.98 -12.88 -10.67
C SER A 217 9.03 -12.37 -12.11
N VAL A 218 9.32 -13.26 -13.06
CA VAL A 218 9.30 -13.01 -14.51
C VAL A 218 8.43 -14.02 -15.26
N ASP A 219 7.65 -14.82 -14.52
CA ASP A 219 6.84 -15.94 -15.00
C ASP A 219 5.41 -15.94 -14.42
N GLY A 220 4.93 -14.75 -14.04
CA GLY A 220 3.57 -14.56 -13.54
C GLY A 220 3.37 -15.04 -12.12
N GLY A 221 4.44 -15.06 -11.34
CA GLY A 221 4.45 -15.48 -9.95
C GLY A 221 4.61 -16.98 -9.73
N GLN A 222 5.00 -17.75 -10.75
CA GLN A 222 5.29 -19.18 -10.57
C GLN A 222 6.58 -19.37 -9.76
N THR A 223 7.59 -18.55 -10.02
CA THR A 223 8.83 -18.49 -9.24
C THR A 223 9.15 -17.06 -8.80
N TRP A 224 9.82 -16.96 -7.65
CA TRP A 224 10.19 -15.69 -7.04
C TRP A 224 11.64 -15.70 -6.59
N GLN A 225 12.36 -14.62 -6.90
CA GLN A 225 13.74 -14.41 -6.49
C GLN A 225 13.87 -13.14 -5.65
N GLN A 226 14.71 -13.18 -4.62
CA GLN A 226 14.99 -12.01 -3.80
C GLN A 226 15.92 -11.05 -4.55
N ILE A 227 15.52 -9.79 -4.66
CA ILE A 227 16.24 -8.75 -5.40
C ILE A 227 16.59 -7.59 -4.46
N ASN A 228 17.44 -7.87 -3.48
CA ASN A 228 17.71 -6.96 -2.35
C ASN A 228 19.15 -6.42 -2.32
N ASN A 229 19.94 -6.64 -3.38
CA ASN A 229 21.33 -6.22 -3.40
C ASN A 229 21.42 -4.69 -3.32
N GLY A 230 22.19 -4.17 -2.37
CA GLY A 230 22.32 -2.73 -2.10
C GLY A 230 21.26 -2.13 -1.17
N LEU A 231 20.23 -2.87 -0.78
CA LEU A 231 19.34 -2.48 0.32
C LEU A 231 19.98 -2.76 1.70
N PRO A 232 19.48 -2.17 2.80
CA PRO A 232 19.95 -2.48 4.15
C PRO A 232 19.85 -3.97 4.45
N GLU A 233 20.72 -4.45 5.35
CA GLU A 233 20.67 -5.85 5.79
C GLU A 233 19.24 -6.25 6.23
N PRO A 234 18.84 -7.53 6.08
CA PRO A 234 17.51 -8.01 6.45
C PRO A 234 17.01 -7.60 7.84
N ARG A 235 17.93 -7.45 8.81
CA ARG A 235 17.61 -7.04 10.18
C ARG A 235 17.31 -5.56 10.36
N PHE A 236 17.44 -4.74 9.33
CA PHE A 236 17.18 -3.30 9.37
C PHE A 236 16.08 -2.88 8.41
N ARG A 237 15.43 -3.83 7.72
CA ARG A 237 14.36 -3.55 6.77
C ARG A 237 12.99 -3.59 7.46
N GLY A 238 12.41 -2.40 7.66
CA GLY A 238 11.02 -2.22 8.05
C GLY A 238 10.05 -2.41 6.89
N ARG A 239 8.93 -1.66 6.91
CA ARG A 239 7.99 -1.64 5.78
C ARG A 239 8.69 -1.02 4.57
N ILE A 240 8.44 -1.58 3.39
CA ILE A 240 8.96 -1.06 2.13
C ILE A 240 7.77 -0.72 1.24
N GLY A 241 7.82 0.43 0.57
CA GLY A 241 6.97 0.75 -0.57
C GLY A 241 7.76 0.57 -1.85
N ILE A 242 7.12 0.10 -2.91
CA ILE A 242 7.75 -0.05 -4.23
C ILE A 242 6.87 0.55 -5.32
N ASP A 243 7.49 1.15 -6.32
CA ASP A 243 6.82 1.52 -7.57
C ASP A 243 7.82 1.56 -8.73
N ILE A 244 7.29 1.51 -9.96
CA ILE A 244 8.08 1.48 -11.20
C ILE A 244 7.70 2.64 -12.10
N CYS A 245 8.62 3.11 -12.94
CA CYS A 245 8.26 4.05 -14.00
C CYS A 245 7.59 3.29 -15.16
N LEU A 246 6.32 3.57 -15.47
CA LEU A 246 5.58 2.82 -16.50
C LEU A 246 6.18 2.96 -17.91
N SER A 247 6.71 4.13 -18.25
CA SER A 247 7.40 4.39 -19.53
C SER A 247 8.80 3.79 -19.59
N LYS A 248 9.39 3.43 -18.44
CA LYS A 248 10.71 2.78 -18.34
C LYS A 248 10.73 1.73 -17.23
N PRO A 249 10.09 0.56 -17.43
CA PRO A 249 9.82 -0.43 -16.36
C PRO A 249 11.05 -1.04 -15.67
N ASN A 250 12.25 -0.85 -16.22
CA ASN A 250 13.52 -1.22 -15.56
C ASN A 250 13.94 -0.24 -14.45
N VAL A 251 13.32 0.94 -14.37
CA VAL A 251 13.56 1.90 -13.29
C VAL A 251 12.55 1.70 -12.18
N LEU A 252 13.05 1.32 -11.01
CA LEU A 252 12.27 1.07 -9.81
C LEU A 252 12.75 1.96 -8.67
N TYR A 253 11.80 2.30 -7.80
CA TYR A 253 12.09 2.98 -6.55
C TYR A 253 11.55 2.19 -5.37
N ALA A 254 12.30 2.20 -4.28
CA ALA A 254 11.91 1.62 -3.01
C ALA A 254 12.05 2.65 -1.89
N LEU A 255 10.97 2.88 -1.15
CA LEU A 255 10.98 3.63 0.11
C LEU A 255 11.07 2.64 1.27
N VAL A 256 12.19 2.64 1.99
CA VAL A 256 12.46 1.71 3.08
C VAL A 256 12.39 2.46 4.41
N ASP A 257 11.54 1.98 5.33
CA ASP A 257 11.62 2.32 6.75
C ASP A 257 12.84 1.63 7.36
N ASN A 258 13.95 2.36 7.44
CA ASN A 258 15.27 1.81 7.74
C ASN A 258 15.59 1.89 9.24
N TYR A 259 15.77 0.72 9.84
CA TYR A 259 16.04 0.52 11.27
C TYR A 259 17.53 0.54 11.62
N GLU A 260 18.44 0.82 10.67
CA GLU A 260 19.83 1.14 11.01
C GLU A 260 19.86 2.33 11.96
N VAL A 261 20.74 2.26 12.97
CA VAL A 261 20.89 3.33 13.95
C VAL A 261 21.54 4.55 13.30
N SER A 262 20.83 5.69 13.34
CA SER A 262 21.33 7.00 12.92
C SER A 262 22.18 7.64 14.02
N ARG A 263 21.69 7.60 15.28
CA ARG A 263 22.39 8.07 16.48
C ARG A 263 21.75 7.52 17.76
N GLU A 264 22.44 7.63 18.87
CA GLU A 264 21.86 7.36 20.18
C GLU A 264 20.85 8.46 20.60
N LEU A 265 19.91 8.08 21.47
CA LEU A 265 18.99 9.02 22.10
C LEU A 265 19.73 9.88 23.14
N THR A 266 19.41 11.17 23.18
CA THR A 266 19.80 12.05 24.30
C THR A 266 19.02 11.72 25.57
N GLU A 267 19.50 12.18 26.74
CA GLU A 267 18.81 11.95 28.02
C GLU A 267 17.40 12.59 28.06
N GLU A 268 17.21 13.73 27.40
CA GLU A 268 15.91 14.38 27.26
C GLU A 268 14.95 13.54 26.40
N GLU A 269 15.44 12.98 25.29
CA GLU A 269 14.64 12.11 24.42
C GLU A 269 14.29 10.77 25.09
N LYS A 270 15.17 10.25 25.96
CA LYS A 270 14.86 9.06 26.77
C LYS A 270 13.71 9.31 27.77
N ALA A 271 13.48 10.57 28.15
CA ALA A 271 12.39 10.96 29.03
C ALA A 271 11.05 11.17 28.30
N ASP A 272 11.05 11.41 26.98
CA ASP A 272 9.83 11.54 26.17
C ASP A 272 9.07 10.21 26.08
N VAL A 273 7.82 10.20 26.55
CA VAL A 273 6.95 9.00 26.57
C VAL A 273 6.69 8.36 25.21
N TYR A 274 6.80 9.12 24.11
CA TYR A 274 6.64 8.59 22.74
C TYR A 274 7.95 7.99 22.19
N VAL A 275 9.09 8.37 22.76
CA VAL A 275 10.42 7.88 22.37
C VAL A 275 10.95 6.84 23.37
N ARG A 276 10.42 6.83 24.59
CA ARG A 276 10.81 5.93 25.69
C ARG A 276 10.66 4.47 25.25
N GLY A 277 11.79 3.77 25.17
CA GLY A 277 11.89 2.37 24.73
C GLY A 277 12.25 2.19 23.25
N LEU A 278 12.42 3.25 22.47
CA LEU A 278 13.24 3.22 21.26
C LEU A 278 14.70 3.16 21.74
N GLY A 279 15.44 2.09 21.46
CA GLY A 279 16.83 1.98 21.94
C GLY A 279 17.74 3.08 21.36
N ALA A 280 17.41 3.58 20.16
CA ALA A 280 18.16 4.59 19.44
C ALA A 280 17.28 5.29 18.39
N HIS A 281 17.77 6.39 17.81
CA HIS A 281 17.19 6.98 16.60
C HIS A 281 17.57 6.13 15.39
N ILE A 282 16.57 5.73 14.61
CA ILE A 282 16.76 5.00 13.36
C ILE A 282 16.89 5.97 12.17
N LYS A 283 17.43 5.50 11.04
CA LYS A 283 17.48 6.31 9.81
C LYS A 283 16.09 6.67 9.26
N GLY A 284 15.09 5.82 9.48
CA GLY A 284 13.72 6.07 9.03
C GLY A 284 13.61 6.05 7.50
N ALA A 285 12.96 7.06 6.93
CA ALA A 285 12.68 7.12 5.50
C ALA A 285 13.97 7.18 4.65
N THR A 286 14.26 6.12 3.90
CA THR A 286 15.35 6.07 2.93
C THR A 286 14.85 5.61 1.58
N VAL A 287 15.28 6.27 0.50
CA VAL A 287 14.84 6.00 -0.87
C VAL A 287 15.99 5.40 -1.67
N TYR A 288 15.68 4.30 -2.33
CA TYR A 288 16.59 3.56 -3.20
C TYR A 288 16.06 3.55 -4.62
N ARG A 289 16.97 3.55 -5.59
CA ARG A 289 16.68 3.42 -7.02
C ARG A 289 17.43 2.24 -7.61
N SER A 290 16.76 1.49 -8.47
CA SER A 290 17.34 0.52 -9.40
C SER A 290 17.03 0.98 -10.82
N ASP A 291 17.98 0.78 -11.76
CA ASP A 291 17.77 1.03 -13.20
C ASP A 291 17.92 -0.27 -14.03
N ASP A 292 17.98 -1.42 -13.35
CA ASP A 292 18.24 -2.75 -13.90
C ASP A 292 17.15 -3.76 -13.49
N GLY A 293 15.93 -3.30 -13.28
CA GLY A 293 14.80 -4.19 -12.96
C GLY A 293 14.92 -4.83 -11.57
N GLY A 294 15.56 -4.13 -10.62
CA GLY A 294 15.71 -4.52 -9.23
C GLY A 294 16.97 -5.32 -8.90
N GLU A 295 17.82 -5.64 -9.87
CA GLU A 295 19.04 -6.43 -9.63
C GLU A 295 20.00 -5.72 -8.67
N ASN A 296 20.20 -4.41 -8.82
CA ASN A 296 21.02 -3.59 -7.94
C ASN A 296 20.31 -2.31 -7.50
N TRP A 297 20.28 -2.09 -6.20
CA TRP A 297 19.73 -0.89 -5.58
C TRP A 297 20.85 0.04 -5.13
N ARG A 298 20.65 1.35 -5.31
CA ARG A 298 21.51 2.38 -4.70
C ARG A 298 20.68 3.34 -3.88
N LEU A 299 21.22 3.74 -2.72
CA LEU A 299 20.64 4.81 -1.92
C LEU A 299 20.71 6.13 -2.72
N VAL A 300 19.56 6.73 -3.01
CA VAL A 300 19.49 8.06 -3.65
C VAL A 300 19.19 9.16 -2.64
N ALA A 301 18.44 8.85 -1.57
CA ALA A 301 18.23 9.78 -0.47
C ALA A 301 18.05 9.07 0.87
N PRO A 302 18.56 9.64 1.97
CA PRO A 302 19.36 10.86 2.02
C PRO A 302 20.85 10.62 1.68
N THR A 303 21.43 11.47 0.83
CA THR A 303 22.89 11.45 0.50
C THR A 303 23.63 12.71 0.95
N THR A 304 22.88 13.76 1.36
CA THR A 304 23.42 15.00 1.95
C THR A 304 22.95 15.20 3.39
N LYS A 305 23.59 16.09 4.15
CA LYS A 305 23.19 16.40 5.53
C LYS A 305 21.79 17.04 5.58
N GLU A 306 21.49 17.89 4.60
CA GLU A 306 20.22 18.60 4.46
C GLU A 306 19.08 17.61 4.20
N MET A 307 19.29 16.68 3.26
CA MET A 307 18.29 15.63 2.98
C MET A 307 18.16 14.64 4.13
N LYS A 308 19.24 14.35 4.86
CA LYS A 308 19.16 13.54 6.07
C LYS A 308 18.23 14.21 7.09
N ALA A 309 18.44 15.49 7.39
CA ALA A 309 17.59 16.22 8.33
C ALA A 309 16.12 16.30 7.86
N TYR A 310 15.89 16.43 6.55
CA TYR A 310 14.55 16.44 5.97
C TYR A 310 13.84 15.10 6.10
N LEU A 311 14.50 14.00 5.72
CA LEU A 311 13.89 12.67 5.66
C LEU A 311 13.81 11.95 7.01
N GLU A 312 14.72 12.22 7.95
CA GLU A 312 14.72 11.63 9.29
C GLU A 312 13.41 11.94 10.04
N ARG A 313 12.76 13.08 9.74
CA ARG A 313 11.45 13.46 10.31
C ARG A 313 10.27 13.29 9.37
N HIS A 314 10.48 12.88 8.12
CA HIS A 314 9.45 12.83 7.09
C HIS A 314 8.25 11.96 7.48
N SER A 315 8.50 10.81 8.11
CA SER A 315 7.46 9.88 8.54
C SER A 315 7.16 9.97 10.05
N GLY A 316 7.72 10.96 10.75
CA GLY A 316 7.69 11.01 12.21
C GLY A 316 8.22 9.71 12.84
N THR A 317 7.52 9.20 13.86
CA THR A 317 7.80 7.87 14.46
C THR A 317 7.01 6.73 13.79
N TYR A 318 6.40 6.99 12.62
CA TYR A 318 5.41 6.14 11.96
C TYR A 318 5.84 5.71 10.55
N GLY A 319 7.12 5.37 10.33
CA GLY A 319 7.62 4.88 9.03
C GLY A 319 6.81 3.71 8.46
N TRP A 320 6.28 2.85 9.32
CA TRP A 320 5.39 1.74 8.97
C TRP A 320 4.01 2.17 8.45
N VAL A 321 3.57 3.40 8.71
CA VAL A 321 2.35 3.98 8.13
C VAL A 321 2.64 4.57 6.76
N PHE A 322 3.73 5.34 6.68
CA PHE A 322 4.11 6.19 5.55
C PHE A 322 5.10 5.48 4.63
N GLY A 323 4.73 4.28 4.19
CA GLY A 323 5.58 3.39 3.39
C GLY A 323 5.20 3.35 1.92
N GLN A 324 4.71 4.45 1.35
CA GLN A 324 4.28 4.49 -0.05
C GLN A 324 5.13 5.45 -0.87
N ILE A 325 5.48 4.99 -2.07
CA ILE A 325 6.22 5.73 -3.09
C ILE A 325 5.44 5.62 -4.40
N ARG A 326 5.42 6.69 -5.19
CA ARG A 326 4.79 6.72 -6.51
C ARG A 326 5.73 7.37 -7.51
N VAL A 327 5.92 6.75 -8.66
CA VAL A 327 6.76 7.27 -9.75
C VAL A 327 5.85 7.86 -10.82
N ASP A 328 6.22 9.00 -11.40
CA ASP A 328 5.48 9.53 -12.54
C ASP A 328 5.55 8.50 -13.69
N PRO A 329 4.40 8.09 -14.26
CA PRO A 329 4.37 7.06 -15.30
C PRO A 329 5.17 7.46 -16.55
N ASN A 330 5.39 8.75 -16.79
CA ASN A 330 6.04 9.29 -17.99
C ASN A 330 7.41 9.95 -17.72
N ASN A 331 7.87 9.97 -16.47
CA ASN A 331 9.14 10.61 -16.10
C ASN A 331 9.78 9.86 -14.92
N GLU A 332 10.85 9.10 -15.18
CA GLU A 332 11.51 8.30 -14.14
C GLU A 332 12.20 9.13 -13.05
N ASP A 333 12.40 10.44 -13.28
CA ASP A 333 13.06 11.33 -12.32
C ASP A 333 12.07 12.04 -11.39
N ARG A 334 10.77 11.99 -11.69
CA ARG A 334 9.73 12.52 -10.81
C ARG A 334 9.15 11.43 -9.91
N VAL A 335 9.35 11.59 -8.61
CA VAL A 335 8.95 10.59 -7.60
C VAL A 335 8.29 11.27 -6.41
N PHE A 336 7.20 10.69 -5.94
CA PHE A 336 6.44 11.12 -4.78
C PHE A 336 6.62 10.12 -3.64
N ILE A 337 6.84 10.61 -2.43
CA ILE A 337 6.81 9.81 -1.20
C ILE A 337 5.72 10.34 -0.28
N MET A 338 4.95 9.41 0.29
CA MET A 338 3.83 9.72 1.16
C MET A 338 4.32 9.77 2.62
N GLY A 339 4.29 10.96 3.23
CA GLY A 339 4.65 11.19 4.61
C GLY A 339 3.89 12.37 5.21
N VAL A 340 4.41 12.96 6.29
CA VAL A 340 3.84 14.16 6.93
C VAL A 340 4.81 15.31 6.71
N PRO A 341 4.86 15.95 5.52
CA PRO A 341 3.90 15.95 4.40
C PRO A 341 4.30 15.06 3.20
N MET A 342 3.37 14.89 2.24
CA MET A 342 3.71 14.37 0.91
C MET A 342 4.84 15.19 0.28
N SER A 343 5.84 14.50 -0.25
CA SER A 343 7.03 15.12 -0.84
C SER A 343 7.25 14.65 -2.26
N VAL A 344 7.85 15.50 -3.08
CA VAL A 344 8.19 15.25 -4.48
C VAL A 344 9.68 15.46 -4.71
N SER A 345 10.26 14.61 -5.53
CA SER A 345 11.58 14.74 -6.15
C SER A 345 11.40 14.92 -7.66
N GLU A 346 12.28 15.69 -8.29
CA GLU A 346 12.33 15.91 -9.75
C GLU A 346 13.71 15.52 -10.33
N ASP A 347 14.55 14.86 -9.52
CA ASP A 347 15.95 14.58 -9.81
C ASP A 347 16.33 13.11 -9.55
N GLY A 348 15.34 12.23 -9.67
CA GLY A 348 15.52 10.80 -9.51
C GLY A 348 15.65 10.36 -8.05
N GLY A 349 14.92 11.03 -7.16
CA GLY A 349 14.87 10.73 -5.72
C GLY A 349 16.08 11.24 -4.93
N LYS A 350 16.91 12.14 -5.47
CA LYS A 350 18.11 12.65 -4.77
C LYS A 350 17.76 13.76 -3.78
N THR A 351 16.86 14.66 -4.17
CA THR A 351 16.34 15.71 -3.31
C THR A 351 14.82 15.68 -3.25
N PHE A 352 14.28 15.98 -2.06
CA PHE A 352 12.84 16.02 -1.82
C PHE A 352 12.43 17.38 -1.26
N ARG A 353 11.25 17.84 -1.69
CA ARG A 353 10.56 18.99 -1.14
C ARG A 353 9.09 18.67 -0.91
N ARG A 354 8.45 19.39 -0.01
CA ARG A 354 7.00 19.30 0.21
C ARG A 354 6.27 19.63 -1.10
N VAL A 355 5.22 18.87 -1.41
CA VAL A 355 4.26 19.27 -2.45
C VAL A 355 3.46 20.45 -1.89
N SER A 356 3.67 21.63 -2.47
CA SER A 356 2.88 22.83 -2.18
C SER A 356 1.57 22.78 -2.97
N ASN A 357 0.46 23.14 -2.31
CA ASN A 357 -0.82 23.39 -2.95
C ASN A 357 -0.77 24.64 -3.84
#